data_AF-A0A5C8TW95-F1
#
_entry.id   AF-A0A5C8TW95-F1
#
_cell.length_a   1.000
_cell.length_b   1.000
_cell.length_c   1.000
_cell.angle_alpha   90.00
_cell.angle_beta   90.00
_cell.angle_gamma   90.00
#
_symmetry.space_group_name_H-M   'P 1'
#
loop_
_entity.id
_entity.type
_entity.pdbx_description
1 polymer ?
#
loop_
_entity_poly.entity_id
_entity_poly.type
_entity_poly.pdbx_seq_one_letter_code
_entity_poly.pdbx_strand_id
1 'polypeptide(L)'
;MSVLGKWRIVELPGYEDDYADMVEPAYILFENGRGEFAFGCVTGAFAGGAGRGSDRAAIAFYWNGNDEMDTVRGSGSAELQADGSLRGEIRVHYGDEIPFIARRCPTSSTPCSGRTRMVSSDR
;
A
#
# COMPACT_ATOMS: atom_id res chain seq x y z
N MET A 1 -9.12 -4.26 -14.84
CA MET A 1 -8.60 -3.23 -13.92
C MET A 1 -7.98 -3.97 -12.75
N SER A 2 -6.76 -3.63 -12.35
CA SER A 2 -6.01 -4.42 -11.37
C SER A 2 -5.66 -3.64 -10.10
N VAL A 3 -5.54 -4.39 -9.00
CA VAL A 3 -5.09 -3.85 -7.69
C VAL A 3 -3.62 -3.44 -7.68
N LEU A 4 -2.81 -3.82 -8.68
CA LEU A 4 -1.39 -3.47 -8.77
C LEU A 4 -1.17 -1.97 -8.66
N GLY A 5 -0.20 -1.52 -7.86
CA GLY A 5 0.16 -0.12 -7.66
C GLY A 5 0.09 0.30 -6.18
N LYS A 6 0.49 1.56 -5.92
CA LYS A 6 0.40 2.17 -4.59
C LYS A 6 -0.96 2.84 -4.39
N TRP A 7 -1.54 2.60 -3.23
CA TRP A 7 -2.82 3.15 -2.79
C TRP A 7 -2.62 3.87 -1.46
N ARG A 8 -3.15 5.08 -1.35
CA ARG A 8 -3.21 5.86 -0.11
C ARG A 8 -4.43 5.41 0.67
N ILE A 9 -4.26 4.91 1.89
CA ILE A 9 -5.39 4.59 2.78
C ILE A 9 -5.95 5.91 3.30
N VAL A 10 -7.19 6.23 2.98
CA VAL A 10 -7.81 7.52 3.33
C VAL A 10 -8.76 7.40 4.51
N GLU A 11 -9.27 6.20 4.80
CA GLU A 11 -10.18 5.95 5.90
C GLU A 11 -9.89 4.58 6.54
N LEU A 12 -9.97 4.54 7.87
CA LEU A 12 -9.99 3.32 8.68
C LEU A 12 -11.30 3.34 9.51
N PRO A 13 -12.41 2.82 8.96
CA PRO A 13 -13.70 2.88 9.65
C PRO A 13 -13.64 2.28 11.06
N GLY A 14 -14.10 3.03 12.06
CA GLY A 14 -14.05 2.64 13.47
C GLY A 14 -12.83 3.15 14.24
N TYR A 15 -11.90 3.84 13.56
CA TYR A 15 -10.75 4.50 14.16
C TYR A 15 -10.86 6.03 14.03
N GLU A 16 -10.02 6.76 14.77
CA GLU A 16 -9.93 8.22 14.69
C GLU A 16 -9.36 8.68 13.33
N ASP A 17 -9.77 9.86 12.86
CA ASP A 17 -9.47 10.35 11.51
C ASP A 17 -7.95 10.44 11.22
N ASP A 18 -7.14 10.70 12.25
CA ASP A 18 -5.67 10.81 12.16
C ASP A 18 -4.94 9.51 12.52
N TYR A 19 -5.65 8.48 12.99
CA TYR A 19 -5.05 7.20 13.39
C TYR A 19 -4.26 6.55 12.25
N ALA A 20 -4.79 6.61 11.02
CA ALA A 20 -4.14 6.02 9.86
C ALA A 20 -2.71 6.59 9.65
N ASP A 21 -2.53 7.90 9.83
CA ASP A 21 -1.28 8.60 9.50
C ASP A 21 -0.38 8.85 10.72
N MET A 22 -0.60 8.12 11.82
CA MET A 22 0.07 8.37 13.11
C MET A 22 1.61 8.36 13.02
N VAL A 23 2.19 7.39 12.31
CA VAL A 23 3.66 7.27 12.14
C VAL A 23 4.12 7.79 10.78
N GLU A 24 3.42 7.40 9.71
CA GLU A 24 3.68 7.85 8.35
C GLU A 24 2.39 7.83 7.52
N PRO A 25 2.34 8.51 6.36
CA PRO A 25 1.15 8.47 5.52
C PRO A 25 0.75 7.05 5.14
N ALA A 26 -0.41 6.60 5.63
CA ALA A 26 -0.90 5.24 5.43
C ALA A 26 -1.03 4.83 3.97
N TYR A 27 -0.59 3.62 3.65
CA TYR A 27 -0.66 3.10 2.29
C TYR A 27 -0.73 1.58 2.24
N ILE A 28 -1.12 1.09 1.08
CA ILE A 28 -0.91 -0.30 0.68
C ILE A 28 -0.38 -0.35 -0.75
N LEU A 29 0.66 -1.14 -0.96
CA LEU A 29 1.37 -1.30 -2.23
C LEU A 29 1.24 -2.75 -2.70
N PHE A 30 0.72 -2.93 -3.91
CA PHE A 30 0.70 -4.21 -4.61
C PHE A 30 1.69 -4.19 -5.77
N GLU A 31 2.74 -4.98 -5.68
CA GLU A 31 3.72 -5.19 -6.74
C GLU A 31 3.63 -6.62 -7.30
N ASN A 32 4.47 -6.93 -8.29
CA ASN A 32 4.50 -8.25 -8.91
C ASN A 32 4.93 -9.34 -7.92
N GLY A 33 3.94 -10.06 -7.38
CA GLY A 33 4.16 -11.20 -6.49
C GLY A 33 4.54 -10.83 -5.06
N ARG A 34 4.41 -9.55 -4.67
CA ARG A 34 4.63 -9.07 -3.30
C ARG A 34 3.84 -7.81 -3.02
N GLY A 35 3.78 -7.41 -1.76
CA GLY A 35 3.28 -6.11 -1.38
C GLY A 35 3.64 -5.78 0.05
N GLU A 36 3.36 -4.54 0.42
CA GLU A 36 3.59 -4.01 1.76
C GLU A 36 2.55 -2.95 2.09
N PHE A 37 2.35 -2.69 3.37
CA PHE A 37 1.48 -1.64 3.87
C PHE A 37 2.01 -1.04 5.16
N ALA A 38 1.56 0.17 5.44
CA ALA A 38 1.73 0.83 6.73
C ALA A 38 0.49 1.67 7.03
N PHE A 39 0.05 1.68 8.29
CA PHE A 39 -0.95 2.59 8.86
C PHE A 39 -0.86 2.53 10.38
N GLY A 40 -1.14 3.64 11.08
CA GLY A 40 -0.95 3.70 12.52
C GLY A 40 0.48 3.30 12.90
N CYS A 41 0.61 2.33 13.82
CA CYS A 41 1.87 1.68 14.19
C CYS A 41 2.10 0.33 13.46
N VAL A 42 1.15 -0.10 12.63
CA VAL A 42 1.16 -1.41 11.98
C VAL A 42 1.87 -1.32 10.64
N THR A 43 2.85 -2.20 10.45
CA THR A 43 3.51 -2.44 9.16
C THR A 43 3.36 -3.91 8.79
N GLY A 44 3.29 -4.20 7.50
CA GLY A 44 3.21 -5.57 7.03
C GLY A 44 3.74 -5.75 5.62
N ALA A 45 4.36 -6.91 5.38
CA ALA A 45 4.79 -7.35 4.06
C ALA A 45 4.20 -8.72 3.75
N PHE A 46 3.84 -8.94 2.49
CA PHE A 46 3.25 -10.18 2.01
C PHE A 46 3.84 -10.62 0.67
N ALA A 47 3.82 -11.93 0.46
CA ALA A 47 4.18 -12.56 -0.80
C ALA A 47 2.91 -13.11 -1.48
N GLY A 48 2.89 -13.03 -2.81
CA GLY A 48 1.81 -13.56 -3.64
C GLY A 48 0.61 -12.63 -3.82
N GLY A 49 -0.13 -12.86 -4.91
CA GLY A 49 -1.52 -12.42 -5.07
C GLY A 49 -1.82 -11.48 -6.25
N ALA A 50 -0.88 -10.64 -6.70
CA ALA A 50 -1.02 -9.87 -7.95
C ALA A 50 0.28 -9.94 -8.77
N GLY A 51 0.27 -10.72 -9.85
CA GLY A 51 1.38 -10.78 -10.80
C GLY A 51 1.21 -9.76 -11.92
N ARG A 52 2.30 -9.37 -12.59
CA ARG A 52 2.25 -8.68 -13.89
C ARG A 52 1.40 -9.51 -14.85
N GLY A 53 0.34 -8.91 -15.40
CA GLY A 53 -0.64 -9.59 -16.25
C GLY A 53 -1.82 -10.20 -15.50
N SER A 54 -1.89 -10.11 -14.17
CA SER A 54 -3.10 -10.46 -13.42
C SER A 54 -4.10 -9.31 -13.51
N ASP A 55 -5.25 -9.55 -14.13
CA ASP A 55 -6.38 -8.61 -14.18
C ASP A 55 -7.27 -8.72 -12.93
N ARG A 56 -6.66 -9.07 -11.79
CA ARG A 56 -7.39 -9.30 -10.54
C ARG A 56 -7.83 -7.98 -9.94
N ALA A 57 -9.14 -7.78 -9.90
CA ALA A 57 -9.80 -6.72 -9.15
C ALA A 57 -9.82 -7.03 -7.63
N ALA A 58 -9.67 -8.30 -7.23
CA ALA A 58 -9.65 -8.71 -5.83
C ALA A 58 -8.43 -9.59 -5.50
N ILE A 59 -7.91 -9.46 -4.29
CA ILE A 59 -6.76 -10.20 -3.78
C ILE A 59 -6.98 -10.56 -2.31
N ALA A 60 -6.53 -11.74 -1.91
CA ALA A 60 -6.35 -12.13 -0.51
C ALA A 60 -4.89 -12.55 -0.31
N PHE A 61 -4.34 -12.23 0.86
CA PHE A 61 -2.92 -12.45 1.15
C PHE A 61 -2.71 -12.72 2.65
N TYR A 62 -1.57 -13.34 2.98
CA TYR A 62 -1.06 -13.46 4.33
C TYR A 62 0.17 -12.57 4.46
N TRP A 63 0.31 -11.91 5.60
CA TRP A 63 1.37 -10.94 5.83
C TRP A 63 2.06 -11.19 7.18
N ASN A 64 3.31 -10.74 7.28
CA ASN A 64 4.06 -10.65 8.52
C ASN A 64 4.58 -9.22 8.67
N GLY A 65 4.73 -8.74 9.89
CA GLY A 65 5.22 -7.40 10.13
C GLY A 65 5.30 -7.06 11.60
N ASN A 66 5.00 -5.81 11.93
CA ASN A 66 5.24 -5.27 13.25
C ASN A 66 4.13 -4.29 13.66
N ASP A 67 3.77 -4.30 14.94
CA ASP A 67 2.91 -3.33 15.59
C ASP A 67 3.59 -2.90 16.90
N GLU A 68 3.90 -1.61 17.07
CA GLU A 68 4.55 -1.08 18.29
C GLU A 68 5.76 -1.88 18.82
N MET A 69 6.71 -2.22 17.95
CA MET A 69 7.89 -3.08 18.22
C MET A 69 7.60 -4.58 18.45
N ASP A 70 6.34 -5.01 18.41
CA ASP A 70 5.96 -6.42 18.51
C ASP A 70 5.74 -7.05 17.13
N THR A 71 6.30 -8.25 16.94
CA THR A 71 6.09 -9.01 15.71
C THR A 71 4.66 -9.50 15.64
N VAL A 72 3.96 -9.08 14.59
CA VAL A 72 2.59 -9.49 14.30
C VAL A 72 2.51 -10.14 12.91
N ARG A 73 1.43 -10.87 12.69
CA ARG A 73 1.12 -11.51 11.42
C ARG A 73 -0.38 -11.59 11.24
N GLY A 74 -0.81 -11.82 10.02
CA GLY A 74 -2.22 -11.79 9.73
C GLY A 74 -2.59 -12.20 8.32
N SER A 75 -3.85 -11.95 8.00
CA SER A 75 -4.38 -12.02 6.65
C SER A 75 -4.88 -10.65 6.21
N GLY A 76 -5.05 -10.48 4.91
CA GLY A 76 -5.65 -9.28 4.35
C GLY A 76 -6.38 -9.57 3.07
N SER A 77 -7.29 -8.67 2.72
CA SER A 77 -8.00 -8.68 1.46
C SER A 77 -8.11 -7.27 0.90
N ALA A 78 -8.20 -7.16 -0.42
CA ALA A 78 -8.47 -5.89 -1.09
C ALA A 78 -9.23 -6.13 -2.39
N GLU A 79 -10.21 -5.26 -2.67
CA GLU A 79 -11.04 -5.29 -3.87
C GLU A 79 -11.19 -3.88 -4.45
N LEU A 80 -10.90 -3.77 -5.74
CA LEU A 80 -11.10 -2.57 -6.55
C LEU A 80 -12.59 -2.39 -6.84
N GLN A 81 -13.11 -1.26 -6.42
CA GLN A 81 -14.50 -0.88 -6.57
C GLN A 81 -14.75 -0.15 -7.90
N ALA A 82 -16.02 -0.09 -8.31
CA ALA A 82 -16.43 0.60 -9.53
C ALA A 82 -16.16 2.11 -9.52
N ASP A 83 -16.10 2.73 -8.33
CA ASP A 83 -15.78 4.16 -8.15
C ASP A 83 -14.26 4.44 -8.18
N GLY A 84 -13.44 3.41 -8.42
CA GLY A 84 -11.99 3.51 -8.40
C GLY A 84 -11.35 3.56 -7.01
N SER A 85 -12.13 3.40 -5.93
CA SER A 85 -11.56 3.11 -4.60
C SER A 85 -11.09 1.67 -4.49
N LEU A 86 -10.16 1.44 -3.58
CA LEU A 86 -9.82 0.11 -3.11
C LEU A 86 -10.40 -0.05 -1.70
N ARG A 87 -11.17 -1.12 -1.48
CA ARG A 87 -11.71 -1.47 -0.15
C ARG A 87 -11.12 -2.79 0.29
N GLY A 88 -10.89 -2.95 1.58
CA GLY A 88 -10.33 -4.19 2.08
C GLY A 88 -10.33 -4.25 3.59
N GLU A 89 -9.68 -5.29 4.09
CA GLU A 89 -9.52 -5.56 5.51
C GLU A 89 -8.09 -6.07 5.76
N ILE A 90 -7.47 -5.57 6.83
CA ILE A 90 -6.25 -6.13 7.41
C ILE A 90 -6.65 -6.77 8.74
N ARG A 91 -6.44 -8.08 8.86
CA ARG A 91 -6.74 -8.85 10.06
C ARG A 91 -5.45 -9.23 10.77
N VAL A 92 -5.26 -8.76 11.99
CA VAL A 92 -4.17 -9.22 12.86
C VAL A 92 -4.58 -10.55 13.47
N HIS A 93 -3.70 -11.56 13.43
CA HIS A 93 -4.00 -12.87 13.97
C HIS A 93 -4.19 -12.81 15.49
N TYR A 94 -5.37 -13.23 15.98
CA TYR A 94 -5.82 -13.05 17.37
C TYR A 94 -5.94 -11.59 17.83
N GLY A 95 -6.04 -10.65 16.89
CA GLY A 95 -6.23 -9.23 17.16
C GLY A 95 -7.36 -8.67 16.33
N ASP A 96 -7.19 -7.42 15.92
CA ASP A 96 -8.23 -6.64 15.28
C ASP A 96 -8.49 -7.01 13.82
N GLU A 97 -9.71 -6.69 13.40
CA GLU A 97 -10.15 -6.67 12.01
C GLU A 97 -10.27 -5.21 11.59
N ILE A 98 -9.35 -4.76 10.73
CA ILE A 98 -9.17 -3.35 10.41
C ILE A 98 -9.64 -3.11 8.97
N PRO A 99 -10.89 -2.66 8.77
CA PRO A 99 -11.35 -2.29 7.43
C PRO A 99 -10.62 -1.03 6.96
N PHE A 100 -10.41 -0.92 5.65
CA PHE A 100 -9.81 0.27 5.06
C PHE A 100 -10.49 0.67 3.75
N ILE A 101 -10.44 1.97 3.46
CA ILE A 101 -10.74 2.54 2.14
C ILE A 101 -9.50 3.28 1.67
N ALA A 102 -9.10 3.03 0.42
CA ALA A 102 -7.93 3.62 -0.18
C ALA A 102 -8.20 4.20 -1.57
N ARG A 103 -7.41 5.21 -1.94
CA ARG A 103 -7.44 5.87 -3.25
C ARG A 103 -6.12 5.66 -3.96
N ARG A 104 -6.17 5.54 -5.28
CA ARG A 104 -4.98 5.35 -6.09
C ARG A 104 -4.02 6.51 -5.86
N CYS A 105 -2.77 6.24 -5.51
CA CYS A 105 -1.77 7.31 -5.52
C CYS A 105 -1.63 7.79 -6.96
N PRO A 106 -1.57 9.11 -7.21
CA PRO A 106 -1.18 9.61 -8.51
C PRO A 106 0.14 8.94 -8.89
N THR A 107 0.18 8.22 -10.01
CA THR A 107 1.47 7.84 -10.57
C THR A 107 2.19 9.15 -10.82
N SER A 108 3.25 9.43 -10.04
CA SER A 108 4.17 10.50 -10.38
C SER A 108 4.84 10.09 -11.68
N SER A 109 4.18 10.40 -12.79
CA SER A 109 4.85 10.56 -14.05
C SER A 109 5.76 11.75 -13.85
N THR A 110 7.00 11.49 -13.44
CA THR A 110 8.07 12.43 -13.72
C THR A 110 8.71 12.00 -15.04
N PRO A 111 8.24 12.48 -16.21
CA PRO A 111 9.06 12.50 -17.39
C PRO A 111 9.75 13.86 -17.55
N CYS A 112 11.01 13.77 -17.96
CA CYS A 112 11.76 14.72 -18.79
C CYS A 112 12.67 15.78 -18.13
N SER A 113 13.95 15.42 -18.17
CA SER A 113 15.09 16.18 -18.73
C SER A 113 15.75 17.31 -17.95
N GLY A 114 17.04 17.06 -17.69
CA GLY A 114 18.08 18.07 -17.58
C GLY A 114 19.45 17.48 -17.96
N ARG A 115 19.62 17.05 -19.23
CA ARG A 115 20.95 16.80 -19.78
C ARG A 115 21.61 18.14 -20.05
N THR A 116 22.50 18.60 -19.17
CA THR A 116 23.48 19.63 -19.53
C THR A 116 24.86 18.99 -19.62
N ARG A 117 25.45 19.15 -20.80
CA ARG A 117 26.79 18.71 -21.20
C ARG A 117 27.85 19.12 -20.18
N MET A 118 28.83 18.22 -19.97
CA MET A 118 30.21 18.62 -19.67
C MET A 118 30.64 19.74 -20.64
N VAL A 119 31.06 20.87 -20.10
CA VAL A 119 32.19 21.59 -20.66
C VAL A 119 33.18 21.79 -19.51
N SER A 120 34.30 21.08 -19.64
CA SER A 120 35.56 21.44 -19.03
C SER A 120 35.99 22.79 -19.57
N SER A 121 36.40 23.70 -18.69
CA SER A 121 37.25 24.83 -19.06
C SER A 121 38.07 25.24 -17.84
N ASP A 122 39.29 24.73 -17.88
CA ASP A 122 40.54 25.30 -17.39
C ASP A 122 40.48 26.81 -17.09
N ARG A 123 40.85 27.19 -15.85
CA ARG A 123 41.77 28.28 -15.49
C ARG A 123 42.01 28.32 -13.99
#